data_AF-A0A1A9R9C3-F1
#
_entry.id   AF-A0A1A9R9C3-F1
#
_cell.length_a   1.000
_cell.length_b   1.000
_cell.length_c   1.000
_cell.angle_alpha   90.00
_cell.angle_beta   90.00
_cell.angle_gamma   90.00
#
_symmetry.space_group_name_H-M   'P 1'
#
loop_
_entity.id
_entity.type
_entity.pdbx_description
1 polymer ?
#
loop_
_entity_poly.entity_id
_entity_poly.type
_entity_poly.pdbx_seq_one_letter_code
_entity_poly.pdbx_strand_id
1 'polypeptide(L)' 'MIKGRSKQLGRIFSVISAAGFSIVLLLNVVAIFMFGKPEAIYFSPGWWFQWFPAYIAWFPFLILAIVFRTNDNCRVD' A
#
# COMPACT_ATOMS: atom_id res chain seq x y z
N MET A 1 -21.99 -11.49 -18.61
CA MET A 1 -21.81 -11.76 -17.16
C MET A 1 -20.37 -11.54 -16.64
N ILE A 2 -19.33 -11.58 -17.49
CA ILE A 2 -17.91 -11.52 -17.07
C ILE A 2 -17.46 -10.10 -16.63
N LYS A 3 -18.06 -9.04 -17.20
CA LYS A 3 -17.66 -7.63 -16.99
C LYS A 3 -17.87 -7.10 -15.56
N GLY A 4 -18.81 -7.68 -14.80
CA GLY A 4 -19.05 -7.27 -13.39
C GLY A 4 -17.99 -7.80 -12.43
N ARG A 5 -17.42 -8.97 -12.73
CA ARG A 5 -16.46 -9.65 -11.84
C ARG A 5 -15.09 -8.97 -11.85
N SER A 6 -14.65 -8.44 -12.99
CA SER A 6 -13.39 -7.69 -13.10
C SER A 6 -13.44 -6.35 -12.34
N LYS A 7 -14.54 -5.60 -12.41
CA LYS A 7 -14.74 -4.36 -11.65
C LYS A 7 -14.72 -4.60 -10.14
N GLN A 8 -15.37 -5.68 -9.69
CA GLN A 8 -15.36 -6.06 -8.27
C GLN A 8 -13.95 -6.43 -7.80
N LEU A 9 -13.21 -7.19 -8.61
CA LEU A 9 -11.82 -7.56 -8.29
C LEU A 9 -10.91 -6.32 -8.20
N GLY A 10 -11.03 -5.37 -9.13
CA GLY A 10 -10.26 -4.11 -9.09
C GLY A 10 -10.55 -3.28 -7.85
N ARG A 11 -11.82 -3.22 -7.43
CA ARG A 11 -12.21 -2.54 -6.18
C ARG A 11 -11.65 -3.24 -4.94
N ILE A 12 -11.73 -4.57 -4.88
CA ILE A 12 -11.17 -5.36 -3.77
C ILE A 12 -9.66 -5.16 -3.70
N PHE A 13 -8.97 -5.29 -4.83
CA PHE A 13 -7.52 -5.07 -4.92
C PHE A 13 -7.15 -3.67 -4.43
N SER A 14 -7.87 -2.63 -4.86
CA SER A 14 -7.62 -1.26 -4.43
C SER A 14 -7.74 -1.07 -2.91
N VAL A 15 -8.78 -1.66 -2.31
CA VAL A 15 -9.01 -1.59 -0.86
C VAL A 15 -7.90 -2.33 -0.10
N ILE A 16 -7.53 -3.53 -0.54
CA ILE A 16 -6.50 -4.34 0.10
C ILE A 16 -5.13 -3.64 0.04
N SER A 17 -4.76 -3.12 -1.12
CA SER A 17 -3.48 -2.43 -1.31
C SER A 17 -3.39 -1.16 -0.46
N ALA A 18 -4.47 -0.38 -0.39
CA ALA A 18 -4.55 0.80 0.47
C ALA A 18 -4.47 0.42 1.95
N ALA A 19 -5.24 -0.58 2.39
CA ALA A 19 -5.22 -1.03 3.77
C ALA A 19 -3.85 -1.55 4.19
N GLY A 20 -3.21 -2.39 3.36
CA GLY A 20 -1.89 -2.93 3.65
C GLY A 20 -0.82 -1.84 3.77
N PHE A 21 -0.81 -0.87 2.84
CA PHE A 21 0.10 0.27 2.92
C PHE A 21 -0.13 1.12 4.19
N SER A 22 -1.38 1.44 4.51
CA SER A 22 -1.72 2.20 5.71
C SER A 22 -1.30 1.46 6.99
N ILE A 23 -1.47 0.15 7.05
CA ILE A 23 -1.05 -0.68 8.20
C ILE A 23 0.47 -0.61 8.37
N VAL A 24 1.25 -0.79 7.30
CA VAL A 24 2.72 -0.73 7.38
C VAL A 24 3.18 0.65 7.86
N LEU A 25 2.58 1.72 7.34
CA LEU A 25 2.91 3.08 7.74
C LEU A 25 2.60 3.32 9.22
N LEU A 26 1.41 2.92 9.68
CA LEU A 26 1.02 3.05 11.09
C LEU A 26 1.91 2.23 12.02
N LEU A 27 2.22 0.98 11.65
CA LEU A 27 3.10 0.12 12.44
C LEU A 27 4.51 0.72 12.54
N ASN A 28 5.03 1.30 11.47
CA ASN A 28 6.34 1.93 11.49
C ASN A 28 6.35 3.17 12.40
N VAL A 29 5.30 4.01 12.32
CA VAL A 29 5.11 5.16 13.23
C VAL A 29 5.02 4.70 14.69
N VAL A 30 4.20 3.69 14.99
CA VAL A 30 4.08 3.11 16.33
C VAL A 30 5.41 2.55 16.83
N ALA A 31 6.17 1.87 15.97
CA ALA A 31 7.48 1.34 16.31
C ALA A 31 8.49 2.44 16.67
N ILE A 32 8.45 3.58 15.98
CA ILE A 32 9.28 4.74 16.31
C ILE A 32 8.83 5.39 17.63
N PHE A 33 7.55 5.78 17.74
CA PHE A 33 7.09 6.64 18.82
C PHE A 33 6.75 5.91 20.12
N MET A 34 6.20 4.71 20.04
CA MET A 34 5.77 3.96 21.23
C MET A 34 6.85 3.00 21.71
N PHE A 35 7.60 2.38 20.79
CA PHE A 35 8.59 1.35 21.12
C PHE A 35 10.03 1.82 21.02
N GLY A 36 10.30 3.02 20.49
CA GLY A 36 11.65 3.56 20.35
C GLY A 36 12.58 2.67 19.51
N LYS A 37 12.03 1.92 18.54
CA LYS A 37 12.81 0.96 17.75
C LYS A 37 13.74 1.70 16.78
N PRO A 38 15.08 1.60 16.93
CA PRO A 38 16.01 2.29 16.03
C PRO A 38 15.92 1.76 14.60
N GLU A 39 15.57 0.49 14.44
CA GLU A 39 15.36 -0.18 13.15
C GLU A 39 14.13 0.37 12.41
N ALA A 40 13.20 1.02 13.10
CA ALA A 40 12.04 1.65 12.49
C ALA A 40 12.31 3.07 11.99
N ILE A 41 13.44 3.70 12.39
CA ILE A 41 13.83 5.04 11.95
C ILE A 41 14.08 5.01 10.44
N TYR A 42 13.33 5.82 9.69
CA TYR A 42 13.45 5.93 8.24
C TYR A 42 14.90 6.10 7.78
N PHE A 43 15.26 5.35 6.74
CA PHE A 43 16.59 5.37 6.11
C PHE A 43 17.77 4.91 6.98
N SER A 44 17.52 4.47 8.21
CA SER A 44 18.54 3.77 9.00
C SER A 44 18.91 2.44 8.33
N PRO A 45 20.13 1.91 8.56
CA PRO A 45 20.51 0.61 8.03
C PRO A 45 19.51 -0.50 8.38
N GLY A 46 19.01 -0.54 9.62
CA GLY A 46 18.00 -1.52 10.05
C GLY A 46 16.66 -1.36 9.32
N TRP A 47 16.27 -0.14 9.00
CA TRP A 47 15.02 0.14 8.29
C TRP A 47 14.99 -0.44 6.89
N TRP A 48 16.11 -0.37 6.17
CA TRP A 48 16.25 -0.95 4.82
C TRP A 48 16.03 -2.46 4.79
N PHE A 49 16.41 -3.16 5.85
CA PHE A 49 16.27 -4.62 5.90
C PHE A 49 14.95 -5.08 6.50
N GLN A 50 14.42 -4.37 7.49
CA GLN A 50 13.23 -4.83 8.22
C GLN A 50 11.92 -4.22 7.72
N TRP A 51 11.93 -2.94 7.29
CA TRP A 51 10.70 -2.19 7.01
C TRP A 51 10.53 -1.91 5.53
N PHE A 52 11.60 -1.50 4.85
CA PHE A 52 11.56 -1.15 3.43
C PHE A 52 11.00 -2.25 2.51
N PRO A 53 11.26 -3.56 2.73
CA PRO A 53 10.65 -4.60 1.90
C PRO A 53 9.11 -4.58 1.94
N ALA A 54 8.52 -4.26 3.09
CA ALA A 54 7.08 -4.13 3.21
C ALA A 54 6.56 -2.91 2.44
N TYR A 55 7.26 -1.78 2.47
CA TYR A 55 6.92 -0.61 1.66
C TYR A 55 6.99 -0.92 0.16
N ILE A 56 8.04 -1.59 -0.31
CA ILE A 56 8.14 -2.05 -1.71
C ILE A 56 7.01 -3.01 -2.08
N ALA A 57 6.54 -3.86 -1.17
CA ALA A 57 5.44 -4.76 -1.49
C ALA A 57 4.13 -4.00 -1.71
N TRP A 58 3.81 -3.04 -0.84
CA TRP A 58 2.50 -2.37 -0.85
C TRP A 58 2.43 -1.14 -1.75
N PHE A 59 3.53 -0.39 -1.89
CA PHE A 59 3.53 0.87 -2.63
C PHE A 59 3.22 0.72 -4.13
N PRO A 60 3.81 -0.24 -4.88
CA PRO A 60 3.46 -0.49 -6.28
C PRO A 60 2.01 -0.95 -6.43
N PHE A 61 1.51 -1.79 -5.53
CA PHE A 61 0.10 -2.21 -5.57
C PHE A 61 -0.85 -1.04 -5.35
N LEU A 62 -0.49 -0.09 -4.48
CA LEU A 62 -1.23 1.15 -4.30
C LEU A 62 -1.20 2.03 -5.55
N ILE A 63 -0.02 2.20 -6.18
CA ILE A 63 0.11 2.95 -7.44
C ILE A 63 -0.77 2.33 -8.53
N LEU A 64 -0.67 1.02 -8.73
CA LEU A 64 -1.47 0.32 -9.74
C LEU A 64 -2.98 0.48 -9.48
N ALA A 65 -3.40 0.37 -8.21
CA ALA A 65 -4.79 0.60 -7.84
C ALA A 65 -5.27 2.02 -8.17
N ILE A 66 -4.45 3.04 -7.90
CA ILE A 66 -4.77 4.44 -8.23
C ILE A 66 -4.87 4.61 -9.75
N VAL A 67 -3.89 4.09 -10.51
CA VAL A 67 -3.88 4.17 -11.98
C VAL A 67 -5.10 3.49 -12.58
N PHE A 68 -5.47 2.29 -12.11
CA PHE A 68 -6.67 1.62 -12.59
C PHE A 68 -7.95 2.40 -12.27
N ARG A 69 -8.05 2.96 -11.07
CA ARG A 69 -9.20 3.79 -10.67
C ARG A 69 -9.32 5.05 -11.53
N THR A 70 -8.21 5.73 -11.83
CA THR A 70 -8.20 6.94 -12.67
C THR A 70 -8.58 6.61 -14.12
N ASN A 71 -8.04 5.54 -14.68
CA ASN A 71 -8.36 5.12 -16.05
C ASN A 71 -9.83 4.67 -16.21
N ASP A 72 -10.43 4.11 -15.18
CA ASP A 72 -11.86 3.79 -15.18
C ASP A 72 -12.73 5.04 -15.21
N ASN A 73 -12.29 6.15 -14.60
CA ASN A 73 -13.04 7.42 -14.62
C ASN A 73 -13.02 8.08 -16.01
N CYS A 74 -11.87 8.09 -16.70
CA CYS A 74 -11.74 8.68 -18.06
C CYS A 74 -12.43 7.88 -19.18
N ARG A 75 -12.96 6.69 -18.89
CA ARG A 75 -13.68 5.84 -19.87
C ARG A 75 -15.20 6.02 -19.84
N VAL A 76 -15.72 6.89 -18.98
CA VAL A 76 -17.16 7.14 -18.80
C VAL A 76 -17.60 8.45 -19.49
N ASP A 77 -16.68 9.07 -20.22
CA ASP A 77 -16.86 10.32 -20.97
C ASP A 77 -16.89 10.02 -22.48
#